data_AF-A0A357NB54-F1
#
_entry.id   AF-A0A357NB54-F1
#
_cell.length_a   1.000
_cell.length_b   1.000
_cell.length_c   1.000
_cell.angle_alpha   90.00
_cell.angle_beta   90.00
_cell.angle_gamma   90.00
#
_symmetry.space_group_name_H-M   'P 1'
#
loop_
_entity.id
_entity.type
_entity.pdbx_description
1 polymer ?
#
loop_
_entity_poly.entity_id
_entity_poly.type
_entity_poly.pdbx_seq_one_letter_code
_entity_poly.pdbx_strand_id
1 'polypeptide(L)'
;MRRILTQNLVSGMKLAKTIYSSDGVILLGQGMELRPQYIKRLLDMEIMSVFIDDEISQGIECNDVIDERTRMEAVKTVREIVQCHTMGKTVDVRKAKQHVNNIVDELFYSKDILVNMSDLRAKSDYTFYHMVNVAVLSVMTGISLGYHELNLRDLGVGALLHDLGKVKIDENIYNKTDKLTDEEFEQIKQHASYGFDMVRNMEAVNVLCAHVAYQHHERFDGQGYPRGLRGKGIHDFARIVALADVYDALTADRPYRKAMLPYHAVRYLVAMGGTQFDPDLTSVFVENIAIYPVGTFVELNTKEKAIVVTVNKLHKTRPVVRVLTEADGALLKQPFELDLLNSPTYFINGIIEEF
;
A
#
# COMPACT_ATOMS: atom_id res chain seq x y z
N MET A 1 7.94 -15.52 -8.96
CA MET A 1 8.23 -14.12 -9.35
C MET A 1 8.90 -13.34 -8.24
N ARG A 2 9.72 -12.35 -8.59
CA ARG A 2 10.36 -11.41 -7.65
C ARG A 2 10.30 -9.98 -8.15
N ARG A 3 10.30 -9.01 -7.22
CA ARG A 3 10.36 -7.58 -7.55
C ARG A 3 11.79 -7.16 -7.86
N ILE A 4 11.98 -6.38 -8.92
CA ILE A 4 13.26 -5.78 -9.29
C ILE A 4 13.05 -4.31 -9.66
N LEU A 5 13.99 -3.44 -9.26
CA LEU A 5 13.97 -2.04 -9.67
C LEU A 5 14.16 -1.93 -11.18
N THR A 6 13.43 -1.03 -11.83
CA THR A 6 13.46 -0.88 -13.29
C THR A 6 14.85 -0.52 -13.79
N GLN A 7 15.63 0.22 -13.00
CA GLN A 7 17.03 0.57 -13.29
C GLN A 7 17.97 -0.65 -13.35
N ASN A 8 17.60 -1.77 -12.71
CA ASN A 8 18.38 -3.01 -12.66
C ASN A 8 17.89 -4.04 -13.67
N LEU A 9 16.88 -3.71 -14.49
CA LEU A 9 16.40 -4.61 -15.52
C LEU A 9 17.46 -4.78 -16.62
N VAL A 10 17.67 -6.04 -17.01
CA VAL A 10 18.50 -6.39 -18.14
C VAL A 10 17.67 -7.03 -19.24
N SER A 11 18.13 -6.86 -20.49
CA SER A 11 17.48 -7.46 -21.64
C SER A 11 17.42 -8.99 -21.49
N GLY A 12 16.28 -9.59 -21.84
CA GLY A 12 16.07 -11.04 -21.73
C GLY A 12 15.32 -11.49 -20.47
N MET A 13 15.18 -10.62 -19.47
CA MET A 13 14.30 -10.89 -18.31
C MET A 13 12.84 -11.01 -18.76
N LYS A 14 12.07 -11.89 -18.12
CA LYS A 14 10.64 -12.07 -18.40
C LYS A 14 9.79 -11.39 -17.36
N LEU A 15 8.77 -10.66 -17.81
CA LEU A 15 7.83 -9.98 -16.93
C LEU A 15 6.87 -10.99 -16.29
N ALA A 16 6.74 -10.97 -14.97
CA ALA A 16 5.85 -11.88 -14.24
C ALA A 16 4.44 -11.34 -14.00
N LYS A 17 4.24 -10.01 -14.01
CA LYS A 17 2.93 -9.37 -13.88
C LYS A 17 2.70 -8.38 -15.01
N THR A 18 1.49 -8.38 -15.57
CA THR A 18 1.08 -7.38 -16.56
C THR A 18 1.19 -5.97 -15.98
N ILE A 19 1.76 -5.05 -16.76
CA ILE A 19 1.87 -3.64 -16.43
C ILE A 19 0.77 -2.89 -17.17
N TYR A 20 -0.01 -2.12 -16.44
CA TYR A 20 -1.11 -1.31 -16.96
C TYR A 20 -0.75 0.17 -16.90
N SER A 21 -1.33 0.95 -17.81
CA SER A 21 -1.35 2.40 -17.73
C SER A 21 -2.35 2.87 -16.69
N SER A 22 -2.28 4.17 -16.41
CA SER A 22 -3.25 4.94 -15.63
C SER A 22 -4.72 4.70 -15.98
N ASP A 23 -4.97 4.43 -17.25
CA ASP A 23 -6.30 4.33 -17.85
C ASP A 23 -6.73 2.87 -18.04
N GLY A 24 -5.97 1.91 -17.48
CA GLY A 24 -6.25 0.48 -17.53
C GLY A 24 -5.79 -0.20 -18.81
N VAL A 25 -5.02 0.47 -19.67
CA VAL A 25 -4.50 -0.12 -20.91
C VAL A 25 -3.26 -0.96 -20.61
N ILE A 26 -3.18 -2.17 -21.17
CA ILE A 26 -1.99 -3.01 -21.03
C ILE A 26 -0.81 -2.35 -21.75
N LEU A 27 0.24 -2.02 -20.98
CA LEU A 27 1.51 -1.50 -21.49
C LEU A 27 2.47 -2.63 -21.85
N LEU A 28 2.58 -3.63 -20.98
CA LEU A 28 3.36 -4.85 -21.19
C LEU A 28 2.63 -6.04 -20.56
N GLY A 29 2.43 -7.10 -21.33
CA GLY A 29 1.78 -8.32 -20.87
C GLY A 29 2.70 -9.21 -20.04
N GLN A 30 2.12 -9.94 -19.09
CA GLN A 30 2.80 -11.05 -18.41
C GLN A 30 3.42 -12.03 -19.42
N GLY A 31 4.61 -12.53 -19.09
CA GLY A 31 5.40 -13.45 -19.91
C GLY A 31 6.24 -12.78 -21.00
N MET A 32 6.07 -11.47 -21.23
CA MET A 32 6.87 -10.75 -22.22
C MET A 32 8.33 -10.66 -21.81
N GLU A 33 9.22 -10.92 -22.77
CA GLU A 33 10.65 -10.69 -22.63
C GLU A 33 10.96 -9.19 -22.76
N LEU A 34 11.67 -8.66 -21.77
CA LEU A 34 12.05 -7.26 -21.69
C LEU A 34 13.18 -6.97 -22.66
N ARG A 35 12.87 -6.18 -23.69
CA ARG A 35 13.83 -5.64 -24.66
C ARG A 35 14.35 -4.28 -24.19
N PRO A 36 15.51 -3.79 -24.66
CA PRO A 36 16.05 -2.49 -24.24
C PRO A 36 15.07 -1.32 -24.43
N GLN A 37 14.29 -1.35 -25.52
CA GLN A 37 13.24 -0.35 -25.80
C GLN A 37 12.09 -0.38 -24.78
N TYR A 38 11.76 -1.55 -24.22
CA TYR A 38 10.71 -1.68 -23.20
C TYR A 38 11.22 -1.17 -21.86
N ILE A 39 12.46 -1.54 -21.48
CA ILE A 39 13.11 -1.04 -20.27
C ILE A 39 13.21 0.48 -20.29
N LYS A 40 13.64 1.06 -21.43
CA LYS A 40 13.68 2.51 -21.61
C LYS A 40 12.30 3.14 -21.42
N ARG A 41 11.25 2.59 -22.03
CA ARG A 41 9.88 3.10 -21.85
C ARG A 41 9.41 3.02 -20.40
N LEU A 42 9.73 1.95 -19.67
CA LEU A 42 9.39 1.83 -18.25
C LEU A 42 10.06 2.94 -17.43
N LEU A 43 11.33 3.25 -17.72
CA LEU A 43 12.06 4.36 -17.09
C LEU A 43 11.47 5.72 -17.47
N ASP A 44 11.16 5.94 -18.76
CA ASP A 44 10.56 7.19 -19.26
C ASP A 44 9.17 7.43 -18.64
N MET A 45 8.45 6.36 -18.29
CA MET A 45 7.16 6.40 -17.59
C MET A 45 7.30 6.43 -16.06
N GLU A 46 8.53 6.50 -15.54
CA GLU A 46 8.85 6.50 -14.12
C GLU A 46 8.22 5.33 -13.35
N ILE A 47 8.15 4.16 -14.00
CA ILE A 47 7.77 2.91 -13.34
C ILE A 47 9.00 2.43 -12.57
N MET A 48 8.93 2.47 -11.23
CA MET A 48 10.10 2.30 -10.36
C MET A 48 10.58 0.85 -10.24
N SER A 49 9.66 -0.11 -10.29
CA SER A 49 9.96 -1.54 -10.20
C SER A 49 8.99 -2.36 -11.03
N VAL A 50 9.36 -3.61 -11.31
CA VAL A 50 8.51 -4.62 -11.98
C VAL A 50 8.69 -5.98 -11.31
N PHE A 51 7.75 -6.90 -11.52
CA PHE A 51 7.96 -8.31 -11.16
C PHE A 51 8.53 -9.07 -12.35
N ILE A 52 9.58 -9.82 -12.14
CA ILE A 52 10.16 -10.74 -13.13
C ILE A 52 9.98 -12.19 -12.72
N ASP A 53 9.95 -13.06 -13.72
CA ASP A 53 9.97 -14.51 -13.56
C ASP A 53 11.32 -15.04 -14.03
N ASP A 54 12.02 -15.72 -13.12
CA ASP A 54 13.36 -16.27 -13.31
C ASP A 54 13.55 -17.54 -12.46
N GLU A 55 14.69 -18.23 -12.66
CA GLU A 55 14.99 -19.48 -11.97
C GLU A 55 15.00 -19.33 -10.44
N ILE A 56 15.46 -18.17 -9.94
CA ILE A 56 15.49 -17.86 -8.51
C ILE A 56 14.08 -17.85 -7.92
N SER A 57 13.14 -17.22 -8.62
CA SER A 57 11.79 -16.96 -8.13
C SER A 57 10.73 -17.93 -8.67
N GLN A 58 11.15 -19.01 -9.33
CA GLN A 58 10.26 -20.01 -9.93
C GLN A 58 9.27 -20.58 -8.90
N GLY A 59 7.98 -20.63 -9.25
CA GLY A 59 6.93 -21.15 -8.37
C GLY A 59 6.56 -20.26 -7.18
N ILE A 60 7.21 -19.10 -7.01
CA ILE A 60 6.83 -18.12 -5.98
C ILE A 60 5.66 -17.28 -6.50
N GLU A 61 4.50 -17.39 -5.85
CA GLU A 61 3.30 -16.60 -6.16
C GLU A 61 3.12 -15.42 -5.19
N CYS A 62 3.32 -14.20 -5.68
CA CYS A 62 2.95 -12.98 -4.96
C CYS A 62 1.49 -12.60 -5.27
N ASN A 63 0.55 -13.28 -4.62
CA ASN A 63 -0.87 -12.95 -4.71
C ASN A 63 -1.17 -11.68 -3.90
N ASP A 64 -2.02 -10.85 -4.48
CA ASP A 64 -2.50 -9.61 -3.86
C ASP A 64 -3.78 -9.90 -3.05
N VAL A 65 -4.18 -8.97 -2.19
CA VAL A 65 -5.34 -9.12 -1.30
C VAL A 65 -6.68 -8.88 -2.00
N ILE A 66 -6.66 -8.17 -3.14
CA ILE A 66 -7.81 -7.95 -4.01
C ILE A 66 -7.44 -8.21 -5.47
N ASP A 67 -8.43 -8.50 -6.31
CA ASP A 67 -8.25 -8.67 -7.74
C ASP A 67 -7.78 -7.36 -8.39
N GLU A 68 -6.84 -7.49 -9.33
CA GLU A 68 -6.26 -6.34 -10.02
C GLU A 68 -7.32 -5.53 -10.80
N ARG A 69 -8.36 -6.19 -11.34
CA ARG A 69 -9.47 -5.49 -12.02
C ARG A 69 -10.28 -4.68 -11.03
N THR A 70 -10.57 -5.23 -9.85
CA THR A 70 -11.29 -4.50 -8.79
C THR A 70 -10.50 -3.27 -8.36
N ARG A 71 -9.19 -3.38 -8.20
CA ARG A 71 -8.31 -2.24 -7.95
C ARG A 71 -8.35 -1.19 -9.07
N MET A 72 -8.16 -1.62 -10.32
CA MET A 72 -8.13 -0.69 -11.46
C MET A 72 -9.45 0.08 -11.63
N GLU A 73 -10.59 -0.59 -11.49
CA GLU A 73 -11.90 0.07 -11.60
C GLU A 73 -12.15 1.05 -10.44
N ALA A 74 -11.69 0.72 -9.23
CA ALA A 74 -11.73 1.63 -8.09
C ALA A 74 -10.85 2.88 -8.34
N VAL A 75 -9.60 2.69 -8.79
CA VAL A 75 -8.67 3.78 -9.14
C VAL A 75 -9.25 4.69 -10.22
N LYS A 76 -9.80 4.10 -11.29
CA LYS A 76 -10.45 4.85 -12.37
C LYS A 76 -11.61 5.68 -11.84
N THR A 77 -12.44 5.10 -10.97
CA THR A 77 -13.56 5.83 -10.34
C THR A 77 -13.06 6.98 -9.48
N VAL A 78 -12.03 6.78 -8.65
CA VAL A 78 -11.45 7.88 -7.84
C VAL A 78 -10.94 9.00 -8.74
N ARG A 79 -10.26 8.67 -9.85
CA ARG A 79 -9.81 9.65 -10.83
C ARG A 79 -10.98 10.45 -11.43
N GLU A 80 -12.05 9.78 -11.84
CA GLU A 80 -13.27 10.43 -12.34
C GLU A 80 -13.88 11.37 -11.30
N ILE A 81 -13.96 10.94 -10.03
CA ILE A 81 -14.45 11.75 -8.91
C ILE A 81 -13.62 13.03 -8.76
N VAL A 82 -12.29 12.90 -8.73
CA VAL A 82 -11.37 14.03 -8.57
C VAL A 82 -11.52 15.00 -9.75
N GLN A 83 -11.49 14.50 -11.00
CA GLN A 83 -11.64 15.33 -12.20
C GLN A 83 -12.97 16.08 -12.25
N CYS A 84 -14.08 15.43 -11.90
CA CYS A 84 -15.39 16.07 -11.86
C CYS A 84 -15.44 17.20 -10.84
N HIS A 85 -14.85 17.04 -9.66
CA HIS A 85 -14.79 18.10 -8.64
C HIS A 85 -13.92 19.28 -9.08
N THR A 86 -12.80 19.02 -9.77
CA THR A 86 -11.97 20.08 -10.38
C THR A 86 -12.78 20.88 -11.41
N MET A 87 -13.69 20.23 -12.14
CA MET A 87 -14.57 20.87 -13.13
C MET A 87 -15.88 21.45 -12.54
N GLY A 88 -16.09 21.35 -11.22
CA GLY A 88 -17.33 21.82 -10.57
C GLY A 88 -18.59 21.02 -10.93
N LYS A 89 -18.43 19.77 -11.39
CA LYS A 89 -19.55 18.88 -11.74
C LYS A 89 -19.98 18.02 -10.55
N THR A 90 -21.25 17.65 -10.53
CA THR A 90 -21.78 16.66 -9.59
C THR A 90 -21.22 15.28 -9.90
N VAL A 91 -20.87 14.53 -8.85
CA VAL A 91 -20.27 13.20 -8.96
C VAL A 91 -21.25 12.15 -8.50
N ASP A 92 -21.39 11.08 -9.29
CA ASP A 92 -22.11 9.89 -8.87
C ASP A 92 -21.22 8.99 -7.99
N VAL A 93 -21.34 9.16 -6.68
CA VAL A 93 -20.58 8.38 -5.69
C VAL A 93 -21.06 6.92 -5.58
N ARG A 94 -22.19 6.55 -6.21
CA ARG A 94 -22.71 5.17 -6.16
C ARG A 94 -21.74 4.18 -6.79
N LYS A 95 -21.01 4.58 -7.84
CA LYS A 95 -19.93 3.77 -8.42
C LYS A 95 -18.81 3.51 -7.41
N ALA A 96 -18.36 4.55 -6.72
CA ALA A 96 -17.33 4.42 -5.68
C ALA A 96 -17.78 3.45 -4.58
N LYS A 97 -19.03 3.58 -4.10
CA LYS A 97 -19.63 2.63 -3.15
C LYS A 97 -19.65 1.21 -3.68
N GLN A 98 -20.00 1.01 -4.94
CA GLN A 98 -20.00 -0.32 -5.55
C GLN A 98 -18.60 -0.93 -5.59
N HIS A 99 -17.57 -0.16 -5.95
CA HIS A 99 -16.19 -0.66 -5.92
C HIS A 99 -15.71 -0.96 -4.51
N VAL A 100 -16.07 -0.15 -3.52
CA VAL A 100 -15.81 -0.47 -2.11
C VAL A 100 -16.53 -1.75 -1.68
N ASN A 101 -17.78 -1.96 -2.11
CA ASN A 101 -18.50 -3.20 -1.81
C ASN A 101 -17.76 -4.41 -2.38
N ASN A 102 -17.28 -4.34 -3.63
CA ASN A 102 -16.50 -5.42 -4.23
C ASN A 102 -15.20 -5.68 -3.43
N ILE A 103 -14.48 -4.63 -3.02
CA ILE A 103 -13.28 -4.73 -2.16
C ILE A 103 -13.63 -5.42 -0.84
N VAL A 104 -14.70 -4.98 -0.16
CA VAL A 104 -15.15 -5.57 1.10
C VAL A 104 -15.50 -7.03 0.91
N ASP A 105 -16.27 -7.38 -0.13
CA ASP A 105 -16.68 -8.76 -0.39
C ASP A 105 -15.45 -9.65 -0.66
N GLU A 106 -14.52 -9.22 -1.52
CA GLU A 106 -13.28 -9.97 -1.80
C GLU A 106 -12.44 -10.21 -0.53
N LEU A 107 -12.26 -9.17 0.29
CA LEU A 107 -11.49 -9.27 1.52
C LEU A 107 -12.21 -10.12 2.57
N PHE A 108 -13.52 -9.96 2.73
CA PHE A 108 -14.31 -10.65 3.75
C PHE A 108 -14.41 -12.16 3.50
N TYR A 109 -14.44 -12.58 2.23
CA TYR A 109 -14.46 -13.99 1.83
C TYR A 109 -13.06 -14.58 1.57
N SER A 110 -12.01 -13.76 1.64
CA SER A 110 -10.63 -14.26 1.54
C SER A 110 -10.23 -15.03 2.80
N LYS A 111 -9.77 -16.26 2.64
CA LYS A 111 -9.24 -17.08 3.75
C LYS A 111 -7.89 -16.54 4.27
N ASP A 112 -7.20 -15.70 3.47
CA ASP A 112 -5.80 -15.33 3.64
C ASP A 112 -5.63 -13.79 3.55
N ILE A 113 -6.11 -13.06 4.55
CA ILE A 113 -5.99 -11.58 4.65
C ILE A 113 -4.59 -11.22 5.19
N LEU A 114 -3.55 -11.32 4.35
CA LEU A 114 -2.22 -10.78 4.65
C LEU A 114 -1.78 -9.84 3.54
N VAL A 115 -1.38 -8.63 3.92
CA VAL A 115 -0.87 -7.62 3.00
C VAL A 115 0.47 -8.05 2.45
N ASN A 116 0.50 -8.46 1.17
CA ASN A 116 1.70 -8.57 0.33
C ASN A 116 1.68 -7.47 -0.75
N MET A 117 1.23 -6.26 -0.38
CA MET A 117 1.07 -5.14 -1.31
C MET A 117 2.38 -4.87 -2.03
N SER A 118 2.33 -5.10 -3.32
CA SER A 118 3.48 -5.09 -4.21
C SER A 118 3.17 -4.10 -5.33
N ASP A 119 3.25 -2.82 -4.98
CA ASP A 119 2.83 -1.75 -5.88
C ASP A 119 3.82 -1.59 -7.05
N LEU A 120 3.29 -1.63 -8.28
CA LEU A 120 4.05 -1.55 -9.53
C LEU A 120 3.48 -0.45 -10.43
N ARG A 121 3.61 0.84 -10.10
CA ARG A 121 2.90 1.86 -10.89
C ARG A 121 3.67 3.18 -11.04
N ALA A 122 3.27 3.93 -12.07
CA ALA A 122 3.87 5.19 -12.50
C ALA A 122 3.56 6.35 -11.54
N LYS A 123 4.45 7.35 -11.49
CA LYS A 123 4.34 8.54 -10.63
C LYS A 123 3.00 9.27 -10.75
N SER A 124 2.46 9.42 -11.96
CA SER A 124 1.25 10.22 -12.22
C SER A 124 -0.01 9.66 -11.56
N ASP A 125 0.00 8.38 -11.21
CA ASP A 125 -1.19 7.68 -10.70
C ASP A 125 -1.10 7.39 -9.21
N TYR A 126 0.04 7.72 -8.58
CA TYR A 126 0.35 7.42 -7.19
C TYR A 126 -0.79 7.81 -6.25
N THR A 127 -1.31 9.03 -6.36
CA THR A 127 -2.35 9.54 -5.47
C THR A 127 -3.63 8.71 -5.50
N PHE A 128 -4.05 8.22 -6.67
CA PHE A 128 -5.30 7.47 -6.80
C PHE A 128 -5.15 6.03 -6.32
N TYR A 129 -4.00 5.40 -6.61
CA TYR A 129 -3.66 4.09 -6.06
C TYR A 129 -3.53 4.15 -4.53
N HIS A 130 -2.87 5.18 -4.01
CA HIS A 130 -2.76 5.45 -2.58
C HIS A 130 -4.15 5.48 -1.91
N MET A 131 -5.10 6.23 -2.46
CA MET A 131 -6.47 6.29 -1.91
C MET A 131 -7.15 4.90 -1.88
N VAL A 132 -6.96 4.08 -2.92
CA VAL A 132 -7.49 2.71 -2.97
C VAL A 132 -6.76 1.77 -1.99
N ASN A 133 -5.44 1.85 -1.90
CA ASN A 133 -4.63 1.05 -0.98
C ASN A 133 -4.98 1.35 0.47
N VAL A 134 -5.14 2.63 0.82
CA VAL A 134 -5.59 3.07 2.15
C VAL A 134 -6.97 2.49 2.46
N ALA A 135 -7.88 2.46 1.49
CA ALA A 135 -9.19 1.83 1.66
C ALA A 135 -9.09 0.32 1.91
N VAL A 136 -8.29 -0.40 1.13
CA VAL A 136 -8.04 -1.84 1.30
C VAL A 136 -7.46 -2.13 2.69
N LEU A 137 -6.39 -1.45 3.08
CA LEU A 137 -5.73 -1.62 4.39
C LEU A 137 -6.68 -1.31 5.56
N SER A 138 -7.51 -0.28 5.39
CA SER A 138 -8.49 0.11 6.40
C SER A 138 -9.58 -0.94 6.56
N VAL A 139 -10.14 -1.45 5.46
CA VAL A 139 -11.15 -2.51 5.46
C VAL A 139 -10.58 -3.80 6.07
N MET A 140 -9.36 -4.20 5.70
CA MET A 140 -8.69 -5.36 6.31
C MET A 140 -8.58 -5.22 7.83
N THR A 141 -8.22 -4.02 8.30
CA THR A 141 -8.14 -3.73 9.74
C THR A 141 -9.51 -3.78 10.41
N GLY A 142 -10.54 -3.23 9.76
CA GLY A 142 -11.92 -3.33 10.23
C GLY A 142 -12.42 -4.78 10.33
N ILE A 143 -12.05 -5.65 9.38
CA ILE A 143 -12.39 -7.08 9.42
C ILE A 143 -11.75 -7.74 10.64
N SER A 144 -10.46 -7.49 10.87
CA SER A 144 -9.74 -8.04 12.04
C SER A 144 -10.28 -7.52 13.38
N LEU A 145 -10.90 -6.33 13.40
CA LEU A 145 -11.62 -5.78 14.55
C LEU A 145 -13.05 -6.34 14.72
N GLY A 146 -13.53 -7.17 13.78
CA GLY A 146 -14.87 -7.75 13.81
C GLY A 146 -15.98 -6.77 13.43
N TYR A 147 -15.69 -5.75 12.62
CA TYR A 147 -16.71 -4.84 12.13
C TYR A 147 -17.69 -5.58 11.21
N HIS A 148 -18.97 -5.28 11.36
CA HIS A 148 -20.00 -5.82 10.48
C HIS A 148 -19.96 -5.13 9.10
N GLU A 149 -20.51 -5.79 8.08
CA GLU A 149 -20.39 -5.37 6.67
C GLU A 149 -20.78 -3.90 6.40
N LEU A 150 -21.82 -3.37 7.05
CA LEU A 150 -22.22 -1.97 6.85
C LEU A 150 -21.13 -1.00 7.31
N ASN A 151 -20.54 -1.24 8.48
CA ASN A 151 -19.42 -0.45 8.98
C ASN A 151 -18.17 -0.59 8.09
N LEU A 152 -17.89 -1.78 7.55
CA LEU A 152 -16.77 -2.00 6.63
C LEU A 152 -16.95 -1.19 5.34
N ARG A 153 -18.17 -1.14 4.80
CA ARG A 153 -18.48 -0.37 3.60
C ARG A 153 -18.36 1.13 3.83
N ASP A 154 -18.85 1.63 4.96
CA ASP A 154 -18.69 3.05 5.31
C ASP A 154 -17.22 3.41 5.59
N LEU A 155 -16.47 2.56 6.30
CA LEU A 155 -15.02 2.71 6.50
C LEU A 155 -14.28 2.75 5.16
N GLY A 156 -14.57 1.81 4.26
CA GLY A 156 -13.94 1.74 2.95
C GLY A 156 -14.25 2.97 2.08
N VAL A 157 -15.48 3.49 2.11
CA VAL A 157 -15.83 4.73 1.38
C VAL A 157 -15.15 5.95 2.00
N GLY A 158 -15.14 6.08 3.33
CA GLY A 158 -14.44 7.16 4.01
C GLY A 158 -12.94 7.14 3.74
N ALA A 159 -12.33 5.96 3.77
CA ALA A 159 -10.92 5.76 3.44
C ALA A 159 -10.62 6.05 1.96
N LEU A 160 -11.47 5.63 1.03
CA LEU A 160 -11.30 5.90 -0.40
C LEU A 160 -11.34 7.40 -0.70
N LEU A 161 -12.09 8.18 0.08
CA LEU A 161 -12.29 9.61 -0.14
C LEU A 161 -11.51 10.51 0.84
N HIS A 162 -10.66 9.94 1.70
CA HIS A 162 -10.02 10.67 2.81
C HIS A 162 -9.27 11.93 2.33
N ASP A 163 -8.65 11.82 1.17
CA ASP A 163 -7.78 12.81 0.56
C ASP A 163 -8.47 13.70 -0.50
N LEU A 164 -9.78 13.54 -0.72
CA LEU A 164 -10.50 14.22 -1.80
C LEU A 164 -10.34 15.76 -1.73
N GLY A 165 -10.20 16.34 -0.54
CA GLY A 165 -10.03 17.77 -0.36
C GLY A 165 -8.73 18.34 -0.98
N LYS A 166 -7.76 17.50 -1.36
CA LYS A 166 -6.53 17.93 -2.03
C LYS A 166 -6.79 18.64 -3.36
N VAL A 167 -7.93 18.39 -4.00
CA VAL A 167 -8.34 19.10 -5.25
C VAL A 167 -8.58 20.60 -5.06
N LYS A 168 -8.66 21.08 -3.81
CA LYS A 168 -8.82 22.49 -3.47
C LYS A 168 -7.51 23.17 -3.08
N ILE A 169 -6.41 22.43 -3.03
CA ILE A 169 -5.07 22.97 -2.74
C ILE A 169 -4.45 23.47 -4.05
N ASP A 170 -3.70 24.57 -3.97
CA ASP A 170 -2.97 25.12 -5.11
C ASP A 170 -1.98 24.08 -5.68
N GLU A 171 -2.02 23.84 -6.99
CA GLU A 171 -1.19 22.83 -7.64
C GLU A 171 0.31 23.11 -7.49
N ASN A 172 0.73 24.38 -7.40
CA ASN A 172 2.14 24.73 -7.22
C ASN A 172 2.64 24.37 -5.82
N ILE A 173 1.75 24.39 -4.83
CA ILE A 173 2.05 23.96 -3.46
C ILE A 173 2.00 22.43 -3.39
N TYR A 174 0.96 21.82 -3.94
CA TYR A 174 0.77 20.37 -3.88
C TYR A 174 1.88 19.59 -4.58
N ASN A 175 2.33 20.06 -5.76
CA ASN A 175 3.37 19.40 -6.55
C ASN A 175 4.80 19.86 -6.20
N LYS A 176 4.98 20.70 -5.16
CA LYS A 176 6.29 21.22 -4.79
C LYS A 176 7.21 20.09 -4.35
N THR A 177 8.44 20.09 -4.87
CA THR A 177 9.46 19.08 -4.56
C THR A 177 10.39 19.51 -3.43
N ASP A 178 10.49 20.82 -3.21
CA ASP A 178 11.27 21.40 -2.12
C ASP A 178 10.47 21.40 -0.80
N LYS A 179 11.14 21.73 0.30
CA LYS A 179 10.47 21.91 1.59
C LYS A 179 9.40 23.01 1.47
N LEU A 180 8.22 22.71 2.01
CA LEU A 180 7.14 23.68 2.15
C LEU A 180 7.51 24.73 3.20
N THR A 181 7.07 25.97 3.00
CA THR A 181 7.06 26.96 4.08
C THR A 181 5.95 26.65 5.09
N ASP A 182 5.99 27.28 6.26
CA ASP A 182 4.96 27.08 7.27
C ASP A 182 3.58 27.52 6.75
N GLU A 183 3.51 28.61 5.97
CA GLU A 183 2.27 29.08 5.35
C GLU A 183 1.74 28.11 4.29
N GLU A 184 2.61 27.58 3.44
CA GLU A 184 2.26 26.56 2.46
C GLU A 184 1.74 25.29 3.16
N PHE A 185 2.37 24.91 4.28
CA PHE A 185 1.94 23.76 5.06
C PHE A 185 0.57 24.01 5.73
N GLU A 186 0.30 25.20 6.26
CA GLU A 186 -1.03 25.57 6.77
C GLU A 186 -2.11 25.51 5.69
N GLN A 187 -1.78 25.84 4.44
CA GLN A 187 -2.70 25.66 3.31
C GLN A 187 -2.95 24.19 3.02
N ILE A 188 -1.91 23.34 3.00
CA ILE A 188 -2.09 21.90 2.82
C ILE A 188 -3.02 21.33 3.90
N LYS A 189 -2.88 21.73 5.17
CA LYS A 189 -3.76 21.23 6.26
C LYS A 189 -5.25 21.45 6.00
N GLN A 190 -5.61 22.46 5.19
CA GLN A 190 -7.02 22.75 4.88
C GLN A 190 -7.68 21.64 4.04
N HIS A 191 -6.94 20.75 3.40
CA HIS A 191 -7.53 19.66 2.62
C HIS A 191 -8.44 18.76 3.47
N ALA A 192 -8.16 18.60 4.78
CA ALA A 192 -9.03 17.84 5.67
C ALA A 192 -10.42 18.50 5.80
N SER A 193 -10.45 19.83 5.99
CA SER A 193 -11.69 20.61 6.05
C SER A 193 -12.43 20.62 4.71
N TYR A 194 -11.71 20.81 3.60
CA TYR A 194 -12.29 20.77 2.26
C TYR A 194 -12.87 19.37 1.94
N GLY A 195 -12.16 18.31 2.32
CA GLY A 195 -12.60 16.93 2.16
C GLY A 195 -13.88 16.66 2.94
N PHE A 196 -13.97 17.12 4.20
CA PHE A 196 -15.19 17.03 5.00
C PHE A 196 -16.39 17.69 4.31
N ASP A 197 -16.22 18.94 3.87
CA ASP A 197 -17.28 19.72 3.23
C ASP A 197 -17.72 19.11 1.90
N MET A 198 -16.78 18.59 1.11
CA MET A 198 -17.09 17.92 -0.15
C MET A 198 -17.84 16.61 0.08
N VAL A 199 -17.32 15.74 0.95
CA VAL A 199 -17.87 14.40 1.17
C VAL A 199 -19.26 14.46 1.84
N ARG A 200 -19.47 15.36 2.82
CA ARG A 200 -20.77 15.47 3.50
C ARG A 200 -21.91 15.94 2.57
N ASN A 201 -21.56 16.62 1.49
CA ASN A 201 -22.53 17.12 0.49
C ASN A 201 -22.81 16.09 -0.60
N MET A 202 -22.15 14.93 -0.59
CA MET A 202 -22.43 13.85 -1.53
C MET A 202 -23.70 13.10 -1.11
N GLU A 203 -24.66 13.00 -2.01
CA GLU A 203 -25.85 12.19 -1.79
C GLU A 203 -25.46 10.71 -1.56
N ALA A 204 -26.18 10.04 -0.67
CA ALA A 204 -25.98 8.62 -0.35
C ALA A 204 -24.64 8.24 0.31
N VAL A 205 -23.86 9.22 0.80
CA VAL A 205 -22.69 8.98 1.66
C VAL A 205 -23.04 9.22 3.12
N ASN A 206 -22.64 8.31 4.01
CA ASN A 206 -22.81 8.48 5.43
C ASN A 206 -21.90 9.62 5.94
N VAL A 207 -22.40 10.47 6.84
CA VAL A 207 -21.61 11.57 7.43
C VAL A 207 -20.34 11.06 8.13
N LEU A 208 -20.33 9.81 8.59
CA LEU A 208 -19.13 9.16 9.13
C LEU A 208 -17.96 9.15 8.12
N CYS A 209 -18.25 8.94 6.83
CA CYS A 209 -17.23 8.97 5.77
C CYS A 209 -16.61 10.36 5.64
N ALA A 210 -17.40 11.43 5.80
CA ALA A 210 -16.88 12.79 5.78
C ALA A 210 -15.96 13.04 6.98
N HIS A 211 -16.30 12.52 8.16
CA HIS A 211 -15.46 12.63 9.35
C HIS A 211 -14.09 11.96 9.18
N VAL A 212 -13.98 10.90 8.37
CA VAL A 212 -12.68 10.31 8.02
C VAL A 212 -11.79 11.35 7.32
N ALA A 213 -12.27 11.98 6.26
CA ALA A 213 -11.53 13.04 5.58
C ALA A 213 -11.14 14.18 6.54
N TYR A 214 -12.03 14.51 7.47
CA TYR A 214 -11.78 15.58 8.43
C TYR A 214 -10.75 15.24 9.51
N GLN A 215 -10.60 13.97 9.88
CA GLN A 215 -9.90 13.55 11.10
C GLN A 215 -8.70 12.63 10.86
N HIS A 216 -8.44 12.17 9.64
CA HIS A 216 -7.36 11.20 9.37
C HIS A 216 -5.95 11.74 9.67
N HIS A 217 -5.78 13.05 9.85
CA HIS A 217 -4.54 13.68 10.32
C HIS A 217 -4.58 14.13 11.79
N GLU A 218 -5.64 13.80 12.52
CA GLU A 218 -5.66 13.91 13.97
C GLU A 218 -4.70 12.89 14.58
N ARG A 219 -4.03 13.27 15.67
CA ARG A 219 -3.06 12.42 16.36
C ARG A 219 -3.61 12.01 17.70
N PHE A 220 -3.34 10.77 18.12
CA PHE A 220 -3.86 10.23 19.38
C PHE A 220 -3.49 11.08 20.61
N ASP A 221 -2.35 11.77 20.57
CA ASP A 221 -1.85 12.71 21.58
C ASP A 221 -2.49 14.11 21.54
N GLY A 222 -3.27 14.44 20.50
CA GLY A 222 -3.90 15.74 20.29
C GLY A 222 -3.04 16.76 19.54
N GLN A 223 -1.86 16.38 19.04
CA GLN A 223 -0.98 17.28 18.26
C GLN A 223 -1.29 17.29 16.76
N GLY A 224 -2.37 16.63 16.35
CA GLY A 224 -2.81 16.57 14.96
C GLY A 224 -3.63 17.79 14.55
N TYR A 225 -4.21 17.70 13.36
CA TYR A 225 -5.03 18.76 12.78
C TYR A 225 -6.25 18.13 12.09
N PRO A 226 -7.32 18.90 11.81
CA PRO A 226 -7.48 20.35 11.98
C PRO A 226 -7.98 20.81 13.36
N ARG A 227 -8.41 19.89 14.24
CA ARG A 227 -9.07 20.24 15.51
C ARG A 227 -8.27 19.89 16.75
N GLY A 228 -7.19 19.11 16.65
CA GLY A 228 -6.40 18.69 17.80
C GLY A 228 -7.17 17.73 18.71
N LEU A 229 -7.98 16.85 18.11
CA LEU A 229 -8.74 15.84 18.85
C LEU A 229 -7.79 14.84 19.50
N ARG A 230 -8.13 14.36 20.70
CA ARG A 230 -7.26 13.48 21.49
C ARG A 230 -7.91 12.13 21.75
N GLY A 231 -7.11 11.07 21.65
CA GLY A 231 -7.50 9.71 22.00
C GLY A 231 -8.77 9.25 21.28
N LYS A 232 -9.73 8.74 22.07
CA LYS A 232 -11.03 8.25 21.57
C LYS A 232 -12.02 9.37 21.20
N GLY A 233 -11.62 10.64 21.30
CA GLY A 233 -12.36 11.76 20.70
C GLY A 233 -12.26 11.80 19.17
N ILE A 234 -11.28 11.09 18.60
CA ILE A 234 -11.13 10.85 17.16
C ILE A 234 -12.01 9.65 16.80
N HIS A 235 -12.81 9.76 15.74
CA HIS A 235 -13.62 8.64 15.26
C HIS A 235 -12.74 7.43 14.96
N ASP A 236 -13.21 6.23 15.28
CA ASP A 236 -12.43 4.99 15.08
C ASP A 236 -12.02 4.79 13.62
N PHE A 237 -12.92 5.05 12.66
CA PHE A 237 -12.61 5.01 11.23
C PHE A 237 -11.44 5.92 10.86
N ALA A 238 -11.42 7.15 11.38
CA ALA A 238 -10.33 8.08 11.12
C ALA A 238 -9.00 7.61 11.74
N ARG A 239 -9.02 7.00 12.93
CA ARG A 239 -7.83 6.41 13.56
C ARG A 239 -7.28 5.21 12.76
N ILE A 240 -8.15 4.37 12.19
CA ILE A 240 -7.76 3.28 11.30
C ILE A 240 -7.14 3.84 10.01
N VAL A 241 -7.80 4.82 9.39
CA VAL A 241 -7.35 5.42 8.13
C VAL A 241 -6.03 6.17 8.32
N ALA A 242 -5.81 6.84 9.46
CA ALA A 242 -4.52 7.47 9.78
C ALA A 242 -3.35 6.46 9.79
N LEU A 243 -3.56 5.26 10.33
CA LEU A 243 -2.57 4.18 10.29
C LEU A 243 -2.32 3.70 8.86
N ALA A 244 -3.39 3.44 8.11
CA ALA A 244 -3.31 2.96 6.73
C ALA A 244 -2.64 3.98 5.79
N ASP A 245 -2.99 5.26 5.90
CA ASP A 245 -2.41 6.38 5.15
C ASP A 245 -0.90 6.46 5.39
N VAL A 246 -0.46 6.53 6.65
CA VAL A 246 0.97 6.62 6.95
C VAL A 246 1.73 5.36 6.52
N TYR A 247 1.15 4.17 6.72
CA TYR A 247 1.77 2.94 6.28
C TYR A 247 1.99 2.93 4.76
N ASP A 248 0.93 3.14 3.98
CA ASP A 248 1.01 3.14 2.52
C ASP A 248 1.97 4.23 2.02
N ALA A 249 1.89 5.43 2.62
CA ALA A 249 2.80 6.52 2.32
C ALA A 249 4.26 6.09 2.52
N LEU A 250 4.61 5.43 3.64
CA LEU A 250 5.96 4.95 3.93
C LEU A 250 6.42 3.83 2.98
N THR A 251 5.55 2.88 2.64
CA THR A 251 5.92 1.68 1.90
C THR A 251 5.77 1.80 0.38
N ALA A 252 5.18 2.88 -0.11
CA ALA A 252 5.03 3.10 -1.54
C ALA A 252 6.22 3.87 -2.13
N ASP A 253 6.60 3.51 -3.35
CA ASP A 253 7.70 4.17 -4.07
C ASP A 253 7.28 5.59 -4.48
N ARG A 254 8.09 6.58 -4.13
CA ARG A 254 7.89 7.99 -4.52
C ARG A 254 9.08 8.46 -5.36
N PRO A 255 8.87 9.42 -6.29
CA PRO A 255 9.91 9.93 -7.18
C PRO A 255 11.16 10.46 -6.46
N TYR A 256 10.97 10.99 -5.25
CA TYR A 256 12.03 11.58 -4.43
C TYR A 256 12.41 10.71 -3.22
N ARG A 257 11.78 9.54 -3.05
CA ARG A 257 11.99 8.65 -1.90
C ARG A 257 11.68 7.21 -2.23
N LYS A 258 12.68 6.33 -2.11
CA LYS A 258 12.51 4.88 -2.17
C LYS A 258 11.53 4.40 -1.10
N ALA A 259 10.69 3.42 -1.43
CA ALA A 259 9.82 2.76 -0.47
C ALA A 259 10.60 2.27 0.76
N MET A 260 10.06 2.53 1.95
CA MET A 260 10.52 1.90 3.17
C MET A 260 10.13 0.42 3.18
N LEU A 261 11.01 -0.46 3.66
CA LEU A 261 10.68 -1.87 3.82
C LEU A 261 9.54 -2.05 4.85
N PRO A 262 8.59 -2.98 4.63
CA PRO A 262 7.47 -3.22 5.56
C PRO A 262 7.90 -3.42 7.01
N TYR A 263 9.01 -4.14 7.24
CA TYR A 263 9.62 -4.28 8.57
C TYR A 263 9.91 -2.94 9.26
N HIS A 264 10.48 -1.96 8.53
CA HIS A 264 10.77 -0.64 9.08
C HIS A 264 9.50 0.18 9.28
N ALA A 265 8.53 0.10 8.36
CA ALA A 265 7.25 0.78 8.50
C ALA A 265 6.46 0.28 9.72
N VAL A 266 6.38 -1.04 9.91
CA VAL A 266 5.76 -1.66 11.10
C VAL A 266 6.45 -1.20 12.38
N ARG A 267 7.79 -1.19 12.42
CA ARG A 267 8.54 -0.67 13.57
C ARG A 267 8.21 0.79 13.88
N TYR A 268 8.09 1.62 12.85
CA TYR A 268 7.70 3.02 13.01
C TYR A 268 6.29 3.15 13.60
N LEU A 269 5.29 2.43 13.06
CA LEU A 269 3.92 2.46 13.56
C LEU A 269 3.84 2.04 15.03
N VAL A 270 4.49 0.92 15.39
CA VAL A 270 4.53 0.43 16.77
C VAL A 270 5.19 1.46 17.71
N ALA A 271 6.30 2.07 17.29
CA ALA A 271 6.99 3.09 18.09
C ALA A 271 6.14 4.35 18.30
N MET A 272 5.26 4.67 17.35
CA MET A 272 4.35 5.82 17.39
C MET A 272 2.99 5.49 18.04
N GLY A 273 2.77 4.24 18.46
CA GLY A 273 1.57 3.83 19.21
C GLY A 273 1.46 4.57 20.54
N GLY A 274 0.27 5.07 20.87
CA GLY A 274 0.01 5.90 22.05
C GLY A 274 0.37 7.38 21.91
N THR A 275 1.06 7.77 20.83
CA THR A 275 1.36 9.19 20.52
C THR A 275 0.66 9.62 19.25
N GLN A 276 1.14 9.22 18.08
CA GLN A 276 0.50 9.52 16.82
C GLN A 276 -0.74 8.64 16.61
N PHE A 277 -0.63 7.35 16.92
CA PHE A 277 -1.64 6.36 16.62
C PHE A 277 -2.26 5.78 17.89
N ASP A 278 -3.48 5.27 17.76
CA ASP A 278 -4.11 4.47 18.80
C ASP A 278 -3.35 3.16 19.00
N PRO A 279 -2.85 2.83 20.21
CA PRO A 279 -2.04 1.64 20.43
C PRO A 279 -2.82 0.34 20.19
N ASP A 280 -4.11 0.29 20.53
CA ASP A 280 -4.94 -0.92 20.36
C ASP A 280 -5.15 -1.21 18.86
N LEU A 281 -5.47 -0.16 18.09
CA LEU A 281 -5.62 -0.27 16.63
C LEU A 281 -4.28 -0.53 15.94
N THR A 282 -3.18 0.00 16.47
CA THR A 282 -1.83 -0.26 15.94
C THR A 282 -1.51 -1.75 15.99
N SER A 283 -1.77 -2.41 17.12
CA SER A 283 -1.56 -3.86 17.27
C SER A 283 -2.35 -4.67 16.26
N VAL A 284 -3.63 -4.35 16.05
CA VAL A 284 -4.47 -5.06 15.07
C VAL A 284 -4.04 -4.77 13.63
N PHE A 285 -3.66 -3.53 13.32
CA PHE A 285 -3.18 -3.16 11.98
C PHE A 285 -1.92 -3.94 11.60
N VAL A 286 -0.91 -3.96 12.48
CA VAL A 286 0.36 -4.66 12.17
C VAL A 286 0.17 -6.18 12.08
N GLU A 287 -0.90 -6.72 12.67
CA GLU A 287 -1.25 -8.12 12.53
C GLU A 287 -1.74 -8.49 11.12
N ASN A 288 -2.13 -7.52 10.30
CA ASN A 288 -2.52 -7.75 8.92
C ASN A 288 -1.33 -7.63 7.93
N ILE A 289 -0.16 -7.19 8.41
CA ILE A 289 1.00 -6.89 7.57
C ILE A 289 2.00 -8.05 7.58
N ALA A 290 2.43 -8.51 6.40
CA ALA A 290 3.58 -9.41 6.28
C ALA A 290 4.88 -8.64 6.56
N ILE A 291 5.62 -9.04 7.61
CA ILE A 291 6.90 -8.41 7.97
C ILE A 291 7.95 -8.64 6.88
N TYR A 292 7.94 -9.84 6.31
CA TYR A 292 8.77 -10.25 5.19
C TYR A 292 7.85 -10.74 4.08
N PRO A 293 7.37 -9.85 3.18
CA PRO A 293 6.49 -10.25 2.09
C PRO A 293 7.12 -11.29 1.18
N VAL A 294 6.28 -12.08 0.53
CA VAL A 294 6.71 -13.05 -0.49
C VAL A 294 7.54 -12.35 -1.58
N GLY A 295 8.66 -12.96 -1.95
CA GLY A 295 9.62 -12.41 -2.91
C GLY A 295 10.68 -11.48 -2.30
N THR A 296 10.65 -11.22 -0.99
CA THR A 296 11.70 -10.44 -0.30
C THR A 296 12.97 -11.26 -0.18
N PHE A 297 14.12 -10.68 -0.53
CA PHE A 297 15.41 -11.31 -0.24
C PHE A 297 15.87 -11.03 1.19
N VAL A 298 16.42 -12.05 1.83
CA VAL A 298 16.85 -12.02 3.22
C VAL A 298 18.22 -12.68 3.38
N GLU A 299 18.99 -12.21 4.34
CA GLU A 299 20.18 -12.89 4.86
C GLU A 299 19.78 -13.63 6.15
N LEU A 300 20.14 -14.91 6.25
CA LEU A 300 19.95 -15.69 7.46
C LEU A 300 21.09 -15.45 8.46
N ASN A 301 20.88 -15.78 9.73
CA ASN A 301 21.90 -15.70 10.78
C ASN A 301 23.17 -16.52 10.49
N THR A 302 23.08 -17.48 9.57
CA THR A 302 24.15 -18.35 9.08
C THR A 302 24.85 -17.82 7.82
N LYS A 303 24.51 -16.61 7.37
CA LYS A 303 25.07 -15.87 6.20
C LYS A 303 24.62 -16.32 4.82
N GLU A 304 23.84 -17.38 4.71
CA GLU A 304 23.18 -17.72 3.46
C GLU A 304 22.14 -16.66 3.08
N LYS A 305 22.03 -16.43 1.77
CA LYS A 305 21.01 -15.56 1.18
C LYS A 305 19.83 -16.41 0.73
N ALA A 306 18.63 -15.92 0.97
CA ALA A 306 17.40 -16.60 0.63
C ALA A 306 16.33 -15.64 0.10
N ILE A 307 15.31 -16.17 -0.56
CA ILE A 307 14.11 -15.44 -0.97
C ILE A 307 12.89 -15.99 -0.23
N VAL A 308 12.01 -15.11 0.26
CA VAL A 308 10.77 -15.54 0.94
C VAL A 308 9.81 -16.16 -0.07
N VAL A 309 9.38 -17.39 0.18
CA VAL A 309 8.44 -18.16 -0.66
C VAL A 309 7.03 -18.05 -0.11
N THR A 310 6.85 -18.13 1.21
CA THR A 310 5.53 -18.11 1.85
C THR A 310 5.62 -17.50 3.24
N VAL A 311 4.57 -16.78 3.66
CA VAL A 311 4.50 -16.11 4.96
C VAL A 311 3.64 -16.92 5.93
N ASN A 312 4.16 -17.16 7.13
CA ASN A 312 3.40 -17.79 8.21
C ASN A 312 2.53 -16.75 8.92
N LYS A 313 1.20 -16.92 8.87
CA LYS A 313 0.21 -15.95 9.41
C LYS A 313 0.35 -15.68 10.91
N LEU A 314 0.47 -16.77 11.69
CA LEU A 314 0.58 -16.70 13.14
C LEU A 314 2.00 -16.35 13.59
N HIS A 315 3.00 -16.61 12.75
CA HIS A 315 4.43 -16.42 13.04
C HIS A 315 5.11 -15.64 11.92
N LYS A 316 4.75 -14.34 11.80
CA LYS A 316 5.16 -13.46 10.70
C LYS A 316 6.67 -13.26 10.53
N THR A 317 7.45 -13.52 11.59
CA THR A 317 8.92 -13.46 11.57
C THR A 317 9.58 -14.77 11.15
N ARG A 318 8.79 -15.82 10.90
CA ARG A 318 9.24 -17.17 10.57
C ARG A 318 8.66 -17.63 9.24
N PRO A 319 8.93 -16.97 8.09
CA PRO A 319 8.44 -17.44 6.80
C PRO A 319 9.12 -18.74 6.33
N VAL A 320 8.59 -19.34 5.26
CA VAL A 320 9.32 -20.32 4.45
C VAL A 320 10.18 -19.56 3.45
N VAL A 321 11.47 -19.88 3.41
CA VAL A 321 12.44 -19.21 2.52
C VAL A 321 13.10 -20.23 1.61
N ARG A 322 13.45 -19.84 0.39
CA ARG A 322 14.28 -20.63 -0.52
C ARG A 322 15.71 -20.14 -0.42
N VAL A 323 16.61 -21.00 0.06
CA VAL A 323 18.03 -20.71 0.23
C VAL A 323 18.71 -20.80 -1.13
N LEU A 324 19.49 -19.77 -1.48
CA LEU A 324 20.07 -19.57 -2.80
C LEU A 324 21.60 -19.66 -2.81
N THR A 325 22.25 -19.41 -1.67
CA THR A 325 23.71 -19.44 -1.54
C THR A 325 24.17 -20.29 -0.37
N GLU A 326 25.43 -20.69 -0.41
CA GLU A 326 26.17 -21.08 0.79
C GLU A 326 26.58 -19.84 1.62
N ALA A 327 27.13 -20.07 2.81
CA ALA A 327 27.53 -19.02 3.75
C ALA A 327 28.68 -18.15 3.23
N ASP A 328 29.49 -18.65 2.28
CA ASP A 328 30.56 -17.92 1.60
C ASP A 328 30.05 -17.06 0.42
N GLY A 329 28.74 -17.15 0.11
CA GLY A 329 28.08 -16.44 -0.99
C GLY A 329 28.06 -17.19 -2.32
N ALA A 330 28.63 -18.40 -2.42
CA ALA A 330 28.55 -19.21 -3.63
C ALA A 330 27.11 -19.65 -3.91
N LEU A 331 26.66 -19.56 -5.17
CA LEU A 331 25.32 -19.99 -5.57
C LEU A 331 25.17 -21.50 -5.42
N LEU A 332 24.07 -21.93 -4.81
CA LEU A 332 23.71 -23.34 -4.74
C LEU A 332 23.31 -23.84 -6.12
N LYS A 333 23.85 -25.01 -6.50
CA LYS A 333 23.43 -25.70 -7.74
C LYS A 333 21.97 -26.12 -7.71
N GLN A 334 21.45 -26.39 -6.50
CA GLN A 334 20.05 -26.74 -6.26
C GLN A 334 19.57 -25.98 -5.03
N PRO A 335 18.89 -24.84 -5.22
CA PRO A 335 18.18 -24.15 -4.16
C PRO A 335 17.17 -25.06 -3.46
N PHE A 336 17.00 -24.90 -2.16
CA PHE A 336 16.03 -25.66 -1.37
C PHE A 336 15.20 -24.76 -0.45
N GLU A 337 14.02 -25.21 -0.08
CA GLU A 337 13.12 -24.47 0.81
C GLU A 337 13.34 -24.87 2.27
N LEU A 338 13.39 -23.86 3.14
CA LEU A 338 13.61 -23.97 4.57
C LEU A 338 12.45 -23.28 5.30
N ASP A 339 11.68 -24.06 6.05
CA ASP A 339 10.67 -23.52 6.95
C ASP A 339 11.30 -23.06 8.25
N LEU A 340 11.36 -21.75 8.45
CA LEU A 340 11.95 -21.14 9.65
C LEU A 340 11.11 -21.36 10.90
N LEU A 341 9.84 -21.75 10.78
CA LEU A 341 9.00 -22.10 11.93
C LEU A 341 9.42 -23.47 12.50
N ASN A 342 9.69 -24.43 11.62
CA ASN A 342 10.12 -25.78 11.98
C ASN A 342 11.65 -25.90 12.20
N SER A 343 12.40 -24.83 11.93
CA SER A 343 13.86 -24.76 12.04
C SER A 343 14.31 -23.62 12.97
N PRO A 344 14.10 -23.72 14.30
CA PRO A 344 14.14 -22.58 15.21
C PRO A 344 15.53 -21.92 15.36
N THR A 345 16.60 -22.62 15.01
CA THR A 345 17.98 -22.12 15.01
C THR A 345 18.28 -21.17 13.85
N TYR A 346 17.43 -21.15 12.82
CA TYR A 346 17.53 -20.25 11.68
C TYR A 346 16.59 -19.06 11.86
N PHE A 347 17.11 -17.86 11.67
CA PHE A 347 16.32 -16.62 11.69
C PHE A 347 16.87 -15.62 10.69
N ILE A 348 15.99 -14.72 10.25
CA ILE A 348 16.34 -13.62 9.35
C ILE A 348 17.20 -12.62 10.11
N ASN A 349 18.45 -12.47 9.68
CA ASN A 349 19.38 -11.47 10.21
C ASN A 349 19.15 -10.09 9.59
N GLY A 350 18.75 -10.04 8.32
CA GLY A 350 18.45 -8.80 7.62
C GLY A 350 17.73 -9.01 6.30
N ILE A 351 17.14 -7.93 5.79
CA ILE A 351 16.62 -7.87 4.42
C ILE A 351 17.77 -7.38 3.53
N ILE A 352 17.96 -8.02 2.38
CA ILE A 352 18.92 -7.60 1.37
C ILE A 352 18.17 -7.02 0.18
N GLU A 353 18.67 -5.92 -0.38
CA GLU A 353 17.95 -5.21 -1.43
C GLU A 353 18.08 -5.90 -2.79
N GLU A 354 19.19 -6.61 -3.01
CA GLU A 354 19.52 -7.21 -4.30
C GLU A 354 20.26 -8.54 -4.11
N PHE A 355 20.08 -9.42 -5.10
CA PHE A 355 20.69 -10.73 -5.22
C PHE A 355 21.48 -10.82 -6.51
#